data_AF-A0A1G9KGF9-F1
#
_entry.id   AF-A0A1G9KGF9-F1
#
_cell.length_a   1.000
_cell.length_b   1.000
_cell.length_c   1.000
_cell.angle_alpha   90.00
_cell.angle_beta   90.00
_cell.angle_gamma   90.00
#
_symmetry.space_group_name_H-M   'P 1'
#
loop_
_entity.id
_entity.type
_entity.pdbx_description
1 polymer ?
#
loop_
_entity_poly.entity_id
_entity_poly.type
_entity_poly.pdbx_seq_one_letter_code
_entity_poly.pdbx_strand_id
1 'polypeptide(L)'
;MKRYIMFLMAGLSLFSVSCKKNSSMDLLGKQSGGYNPQLSVSLSNKTPLVGEVTVVTATTSQRKDKIAKVEFSHTLSERFGVELSLANTVIKTWDAEKPIMVVRDTMVRDVVWKTISSTNNELDNYFVTLSNNYVVPVAYDRFIQTDGKYKFSGPELLRQLPSEAFEIVKSQLTFVIGVADYLKLFPTAPDANFVITGGVKTAVSAIGKTYLRDNLTRELLISNGLKEIKKHGALTALIIVKVTTVDAAQTTISNSIESIY
;
A
#
# COMPACT_ATOMS: atom_id res chain seq x y z
N MET A 1 -32.16 -66.60 25.68
CA MET A 1 -30.85 -65.90 25.61
C MET A 1 -30.30 -65.72 24.18
N LYS A 2 -30.57 -66.61 23.21
CA LYS A 2 -30.06 -66.45 21.81
C LYS A 2 -30.64 -65.27 21.00
N ARG A 3 -31.82 -64.75 21.34
CA ARG A 3 -32.48 -63.65 20.59
C ARG A 3 -31.98 -62.24 20.94
N TYR A 4 -31.37 -62.04 22.11
CA TYR A 4 -30.85 -60.73 22.53
C TYR A 4 -29.45 -60.45 21.98
N ILE A 5 -28.65 -61.49 21.72
CA ILE A 5 -27.31 -61.36 21.12
C ILE A 5 -27.40 -60.88 19.66
N MET A 6 -28.46 -61.26 18.95
CA MET A 6 -28.67 -60.86 17.56
C MET A 6 -29.05 -59.37 17.43
N PHE A 7 -29.81 -58.84 18.41
CA PHE A 7 -30.13 -57.41 18.46
C PHE A 7 -28.95 -56.54 18.89
N LEU A 8 -28.06 -57.05 19.75
CA LEU A 8 -26.85 -56.32 20.15
C LEU A 8 -25.82 -56.20 19.01
N MET A 9 -25.69 -57.24 18.17
CA MET A 9 -24.83 -57.25 16.98
C MET A 9 -25.33 -56.31 15.86
N ALA A 10 -26.65 -56.16 15.71
CA ALA A 10 -27.25 -55.24 14.75
C ALA A 10 -27.15 -53.76 15.18
N GLY A 11 -27.10 -53.49 16.49
CA GLY A 11 -26.88 -52.14 17.02
C GLY A 11 -25.44 -51.62 16.83
N LEU A 12 -24.45 -52.52 16.81
CA LEU A 12 -23.04 -52.15 16.66
C LEU A 12 -22.62 -51.84 15.21
N SER A 13 -23.35 -52.37 14.21
CA SER A 13 -23.06 -52.12 12.80
C SER A 13 -23.55 -50.75 12.31
N LEU A 14 -24.53 -50.15 13.00
CA LEU A 14 -25.07 -48.81 12.67
C LEU A 14 -24.17 -47.65 13.13
N PHE A 15 -23.27 -47.87 14.10
CA PHE A 15 -22.24 -46.88 14.49
C PHE A 15 -20.98 -46.92 13.61
N SER A 16 -20.85 -47.93 12.74
CA SER A 16 -19.69 -48.08 11.86
C SER A 16 -19.83 -47.38 10.51
N VAL A 17 -21.00 -46.80 10.22
CA VAL A 17 -21.19 -45.89 9.07
C VAL A 17 -20.71 -44.50 9.48
N SER A 18 -19.48 -44.42 9.96
CA SER A 18 -18.72 -43.18 9.93
C SER A 18 -18.70 -42.74 8.47
N CYS A 19 -19.29 -41.57 8.19
CA CYS A 19 -19.18 -40.91 6.89
C CYS A 19 -17.71 -40.91 6.49
N LYS A 20 -17.31 -41.84 5.62
CA LYS A 20 -16.02 -41.74 4.93
C LYS A 20 -16.08 -40.43 4.18
N LYS A 21 -15.27 -39.47 4.64
CA LYS A 21 -15.00 -38.19 3.98
C LYS A 21 -14.83 -38.48 2.49
N ASN A 22 -15.70 -37.90 1.68
CA ASN A 22 -15.79 -38.15 0.25
C ASN A 22 -14.39 -37.96 -0.39
N SER A 23 -13.77 -39.06 -0.82
CA SER A 23 -12.42 -39.05 -1.39
C SER A 23 -12.50 -38.66 -2.86
N SER A 24 -12.77 -37.38 -3.10
CA SER A 24 -12.69 -36.81 -4.44
C SER A 24 -11.25 -36.33 -4.71
N MET A 25 -10.68 -36.80 -5.83
CA MET A 25 -9.46 -36.33 -6.51
C MET A 25 -8.07 -36.83 -6.05
N ASP A 26 -7.92 -37.91 -5.28
CA ASP A 26 -6.59 -38.42 -4.84
C ASP A 26 -5.59 -38.65 -6.00
N LEU A 27 -6.08 -38.80 -7.24
CA LEU A 27 -5.25 -39.08 -8.43
C LEU A 27 -4.55 -37.86 -9.07
N LEU A 28 -4.89 -36.61 -8.72
CA LEU A 28 -4.38 -35.43 -9.46
C LEU A 28 -3.12 -34.76 -8.87
N GLY A 29 -2.48 -35.32 -7.83
CA GLY A 29 -1.31 -34.67 -7.17
C GLY A 29 -0.07 -35.54 -6.95
N LYS A 30 -0.03 -36.77 -7.50
CA LYS A 30 1.11 -37.68 -7.26
C LYS A 30 2.39 -37.36 -8.03
N GLN A 31 2.41 -36.36 -8.92
CA GLN A 31 3.58 -36.11 -9.78
C GLN A 31 4.65 -35.16 -9.22
N SER A 32 4.47 -34.53 -8.05
CA SER A 32 5.48 -33.54 -7.56
C SER A 32 5.71 -33.45 -6.05
N GLY A 33 5.49 -34.52 -5.27
CA GLY A 33 6.06 -34.62 -3.92
C GLY A 33 5.41 -33.76 -2.80
N GLY A 34 4.17 -33.30 -2.98
CA GLY A 34 3.34 -32.64 -1.96
C GLY A 34 2.13 -31.97 -2.60
N TYR A 35 0.98 -31.89 -1.92
CA TYR A 35 -0.17 -31.15 -2.43
C TYR A 35 -0.04 -29.67 -2.02
N ASN A 36 -0.02 -28.77 -3.00
CA ASN A 36 -0.07 -27.34 -2.67
C ASN A 36 -1.39 -27.02 -1.94
N PRO A 37 -1.36 -26.30 -0.81
CA PRO A 37 -2.56 -25.97 -0.08
C PRO A 37 -3.44 -25.06 -0.93
N GLN A 38 -4.75 -25.30 -0.96
CA GLN A 38 -5.66 -24.37 -1.61
C GLN A 38 -5.75 -23.11 -0.75
N LEU A 39 -5.61 -21.94 -1.36
CA LEU A 39 -5.75 -20.65 -0.69
C LEU A 39 -6.76 -19.81 -1.47
N SER A 40 -7.65 -19.14 -0.76
CA SER A 40 -8.50 -18.06 -1.25
C SER A 40 -8.40 -16.91 -0.26
N VAL A 41 -8.33 -15.67 -0.75
CA VAL A 41 -8.22 -14.48 0.09
C VAL A 41 -9.29 -13.49 -0.33
N SER A 42 -10.06 -13.02 0.64
CA SER A 42 -11.02 -11.93 0.45
C SER A 42 -10.68 -10.75 1.34
N LEU A 43 -11.03 -9.56 0.85
CA LEU A 43 -10.94 -8.30 1.58
C LEU A 43 -12.36 -7.84 1.92
N SER A 44 -12.59 -7.36 3.13
CA SER A 44 -13.88 -6.76 3.51
C SER A 44 -14.16 -5.46 2.76
N ASN A 45 -13.11 -4.70 2.43
CA ASN A 45 -13.16 -3.49 1.62
C ASN A 45 -12.00 -3.52 0.60
N LYS A 46 -12.31 -3.34 -0.69
CA LYS A 46 -11.31 -3.32 -1.77
C LYS A 46 -10.84 -1.91 -2.12
N THR A 47 -11.54 -0.89 -1.63
CA THR A 47 -11.24 0.53 -1.85
C THR A 47 -11.28 1.29 -0.51
N PRO A 48 -10.47 0.89 0.49
CA PRO A 48 -10.40 1.62 1.75
C PRO A 48 -9.78 3.01 1.53
N LEU A 49 -10.21 3.98 2.33
CA LEU A 49 -9.48 5.25 2.46
C LEU A 49 -8.19 5.02 3.27
N VAL A 50 -7.19 5.88 3.08
CA VAL A 50 -5.98 5.85 3.91
C VAL A 50 -6.37 6.01 5.39
N GLY A 51 -5.91 5.08 6.23
CA GLY A 51 -6.23 4.99 7.65
C GLY A 51 -7.42 4.09 8.00
N GLU A 52 -8.18 3.62 7.02
CA GLU A 52 -9.26 2.66 7.28
C GLU A 52 -8.72 1.24 7.47
N VAL A 53 -9.43 0.48 8.32
CA VAL A 53 -9.14 -0.92 8.59
C VAL A 53 -9.87 -1.81 7.59
N THR A 54 -9.14 -2.72 6.96
CA THR A 54 -9.70 -3.78 6.10
C THR A 54 -9.48 -5.14 6.76
N VAL A 55 -10.47 -6.03 6.76
CA VAL A 55 -10.28 -7.41 7.22
C VAL A 55 -9.84 -8.26 6.03
N VAL A 56 -8.69 -8.94 6.19
CA VAL A 56 -8.13 -9.90 5.24
C VAL A 56 -8.50 -11.29 5.71
N THR A 57 -9.35 -11.97 4.96
CA THR A 57 -9.81 -13.33 5.31
C THR A 57 -9.13 -14.35 4.43
N ALA A 58 -8.25 -15.16 5.00
CA ALA A 58 -7.63 -16.29 4.34
C ALA A 58 -8.47 -17.55 4.55
N THR A 59 -8.90 -18.18 3.47
CA THR A 59 -9.57 -19.48 3.51
C THR A 59 -8.68 -20.52 2.88
N THR A 60 -8.35 -21.57 3.64
CA THR A 60 -7.52 -22.68 3.16
C THR A 60 -8.10 -24.02 3.56
N SER A 61 -8.08 -24.98 2.64
CA SER A 61 -8.62 -26.32 2.85
C SER A 61 -7.49 -27.29 3.20
N GLN A 62 -7.77 -28.15 4.18
CA GLN A 62 -6.85 -29.22 4.55
C GLN A 62 -7.09 -30.43 3.63
N ARG A 63 -6.20 -30.62 2.65
CA ARG A 63 -6.22 -31.79 1.78
C ARG A 63 -5.05 -32.71 2.12
N LYS A 64 -5.22 -33.57 3.12
CA LYS A 64 -4.21 -34.48 3.72
C LYS A 64 -2.96 -33.80 4.29
N ASP A 65 -2.47 -32.75 3.66
CA ASP A 65 -1.33 -31.95 4.07
C ASP A 65 -1.77 -31.08 5.26
N LYS A 66 -1.13 -31.29 6.41
CA LYS A 66 -1.37 -30.48 7.60
C LYS A 66 -0.84 -29.08 7.33
N ILE A 67 -1.63 -28.05 7.61
CA ILE A 67 -1.18 -26.67 7.48
C ILE A 67 -0.21 -26.38 8.64
N ALA A 68 0.97 -25.86 8.34
CA ALA A 68 1.96 -25.44 9.34
C ALA A 68 1.71 -24.01 9.80
N LYS A 69 1.46 -23.09 8.86
CA LYS A 69 1.21 -21.68 9.16
C LYS A 69 0.50 -20.94 8.04
N VAL A 70 -0.14 -19.84 8.42
CA VAL A 70 -0.66 -18.79 7.54
C VAL A 70 0.04 -17.49 7.91
N GLU A 71 0.74 -16.89 6.94
CA GLU A 71 1.50 -15.65 7.10
C GLU A 71 0.85 -14.54 6.28
N PHE A 72 0.76 -13.36 6.87
CA PHE A 72 0.25 -12.15 6.26
C PHE A 72 1.38 -11.11 6.23
N SER A 73 1.82 -10.73 5.03
CA SER A 73 2.87 -9.73 4.81
C SER A 73 2.45 -8.62 3.86
N HIS A 74 2.93 -7.40 4.09
CA HIS A 74 2.58 -6.24 3.26
C HIS A 74 3.79 -5.52 2.71
N THR A 75 3.58 -4.88 1.56
CA THR A 75 4.44 -3.83 1.03
C THR A 75 3.61 -2.57 0.89
N LEU A 76 4.08 -1.46 1.46
CA LEU A 76 3.50 -0.14 1.31
C LEU A 76 4.38 0.69 0.37
N SER A 77 3.78 1.15 -0.71
CA SER A 77 4.43 2.01 -1.70
C SER A 77 3.53 3.17 -2.05
N GLU A 78 4.12 4.27 -2.49
CA GLU A 78 3.36 5.44 -2.93
C GLU A 78 3.88 6.00 -4.23
N ARG A 79 2.98 6.72 -4.91
CA ARG A 79 3.27 7.58 -6.03
C ARG A 79 2.81 8.97 -5.64
N PHE A 80 3.72 9.94 -5.60
CA PHE A 80 3.40 11.27 -5.12
C PHE A 80 3.97 12.37 -6.01
N GLY A 81 3.25 13.48 -6.05
CA GLY A 81 3.80 14.80 -6.35
C GLY A 81 3.81 15.65 -5.08
N VAL A 82 3.97 16.96 -5.24
CA VAL A 82 3.98 17.90 -4.11
C VAL A 82 2.89 18.94 -4.26
N GLU A 83 2.32 19.32 -3.12
CA GLU A 83 1.64 20.59 -2.96
C GLU A 83 2.63 21.51 -2.24
N LEU A 84 3.06 22.57 -2.92
CA LEU A 84 4.01 23.55 -2.39
C LEU A 84 3.34 24.92 -2.35
N SER A 85 3.35 25.52 -1.18
CA SER A 85 2.79 26.83 -0.89
C SER A 85 3.92 27.80 -0.54
N LEU A 86 3.94 28.93 -1.24
CA LEU A 86 4.62 30.16 -0.84
C LEU A 86 3.65 31.02 -0.01
N ALA A 87 3.92 32.32 0.11
CA ALA A 87 2.99 33.20 0.81
C ALA A 87 1.72 33.46 -0.01
N ASN A 88 1.83 33.66 -1.32
CA ASN A 88 0.70 33.99 -2.20
C ASN A 88 0.53 33.01 -3.37
N THR A 89 1.50 32.11 -3.57
CA THR A 89 1.54 31.16 -4.70
C THR A 89 1.37 29.74 -4.17
N VAL A 90 0.52 28.94 -4.81
CA VAL A 90 0.41 27.50 -4.55
C VAL A 90 0.60 26.74 -5.85
N ILE A 91 1.43 25.71 -5.84
CA ILE A 91 1.55 24.75 -6.93
C ILE A 91 1.13 23.37 -6.43
N LYS A 92 0.45 22.63 -7.30
CA LYS A 92 0.16 21.21 -7.13
C LYS A 92 0.71 20.47 -8.34
N THR A 93 1.52 19.45 -8.11
CA THR A 93 2.14 18.69 -9.20
C THR A 93 1.55 17.29 -9.35
N TRP A 94 0.66 16.90 -8.45
CA TRP A 94 -0.08 15.65 -8.51
C TRP A 94 -1.53 15.91 -8.85
N ASP A 95 -2.04 15.09 -9.77
CA ASP A 95 -3.44 14.96 -10.11
C ASP A 95 -3.68 13.49 -10.47
N ALA A 96 -4.85 12.94 -10.15
CA ALA A 96 -5.14 11.52 -10.33
C ALA A 96 -5.23 11.13 -11.82
N GLU A 97 -5.64 12.05 -12.68
CA GLU A 97 -5.81 11.80 -14.11
C GLU A 97 -4.58 12.22 -14.91
N LYS A 98 -3.97 13.35 -14.55
CA LYS A 98 -2.85 13.96 -15.30
C LYS A 98 -1.75 14.49 -14.37
N PRO A 99 -0.98 13.61 -13.72
CA PRO A 99 0.09 14.04 -12.83
C PRO A 99 1.22 14.73 -13.63
N ILE A 100 1.63 15.91 -13.15
CA ILE A 100 2.74 16.68 -13.73
C ILE A 100 4.09 16.12 -13.22
N MET A 101 4.09 15.63 -11.98
CA MET A 101 5.26 15.03 -11.33
C MET A 101 4.86 13.74 -10.63
N VAL A 102 5.65 12.69 -10.83
CA VAL A 102 5.46 11.39 -10.17
C VAL A 102 6.79 10.93 -9.60
N VAL A 103 6.90 10.91 -8.28
CA VAL A 103 7.97 10.28 -7.53
C VAL A 103 7.43 9.00 -6.91
N ARG A 104 8.21 7.93 -6.97
CA ARG A 104 7.85 6.63 -6.37
C ARG A 104 8.66 6.40 -5.11
N ASP A 105 8.01 5.93 -4.06
CA ASP A 105 8.66 5.52 -2.81
C ASP A 105 8.09 4.19 -2.32
N THR A 106 8.91 3.44 -1.59
CA THR A 106 8.50 2.22 -0.88
C THR A 106 8.79 2.44 0.60
N MET A 107 7.72 2.64 1.37
CA MET A 107 7.79 2.90 2.81
C MET A 107 8.05 1.63 3.60
N VAL A 108 7.42 0.52 3.20
CA VAL A 108 7.54 -0.78 3.85
C VAL A 108 7.63 -1.86 2.78
N ARG A 109 8.55 -2.82 2.94
CA ARG A 109 8.74 -3.92 1.97
C ARG A 109 8.66 -5.28 2.65
N ASP A 110 7.71 -6.09 2.21
CA ASP A 110 7.49 -7.49 2.60
C ASP A 110 7.57 -7.75 4.10
N VAL A 111 6.93 -6.88 4.90
CA VAL A 111 6.91 -7.03 6.36
C VAL A 111 5.76 -7.95 6.75
N VAL A 112 6.06 -9.02 7.46
CA VAL A 112 5.05 -9.89 8.08
C VAL A 112 4.44 -9.17 9.27
N TRP A 113 3.12 -8.98 9.27
CA TRP A 113 2.43 -8.36 10.41
C TRP A 113 1.65 -9.36 11.26
N LYS A 114 1.29 -10.52 10.70
CA LYS A 114 0.61 -11.59 11.43
C LYS A 114 1.01 -12.95 10.89
N THR A 115 1.25 -13.86 11.82
CA THR A 115 1.41 -15.29 11.55
C THR A 115 0.44 -16.03 12.47
N ILE A 116 -0.28 -16.99 11.91
CA ILE A 116 -1.05 -17.98 12.65
C ILE A 116 -0.39 -19.33 12.41
N SER A 117 0.06 -19.99 13.47
CA SER A 117 0.79 -21.25 13.36
C SER A 117 -0.04 -22.44 13.88
N SER A 118 0.24 -23.65 13.40
CA SER A 118 -0.29 -24.86 14.04
C SER A 118 0.44 -25.22 15.33
N THR A 119 1.55 -24.53 15.64
CA THR A 119 2.20 -24.62 16.93
C THR A 119 1.24 -24.15 18.03
N ASN A 120 1.17 -24.88 19.14
CA ASN A 120 0.24 -24.62 20.24
C ASN A 120 -1.25 -24.58 19.84
N ASN A 121 -1.63 -25.23 18.73
CA ASN A 121 -3.01 -25.30 18.24
C ASN A 121 -3.67 -23.93 17.96
N GLU A 122 -2.89 -22.87 17.67
CA GLU A 122 -3.45 -21.54 17.39
C GLU A 122 -4.35 -21.58 16.13
N LEU A 123 -3.93 -22.33 15.10
CA LEU A 123 -4.68 -22.51 13.86
C LEU A 123 -6.04 -23.21 14.05
N ASP A 124 -6.17 -24.08 15.06
CA ASP A 124 -7.40 -24.84 15.31
C ASP A 124 -8.56 -23.93 15.73
N ASN A 125 -8.26 -22.76 16.30
CA ASN A 125 -9.26 -21.73 16.63
C ASN A 125 -9.98 -21.16 15.39
N TYR A 126 -9.41 -21.40 14.20
CA TYR A 126 -9.92 -20.88 12.93
C TYR A 126 -10.52 -21.99 12.06
N PHE A 127 -10.63 -23.22 12.57
CA PHE A 127 -11.19 -24.33 11.81
C PHE A 127 -12.72 -24.30 11.80
N VAL A 128 -13.31 -24.32 10.60
CA VAL A 128 -14.76 -24.33 10.40
C VAL A 128 -15.21 -25.71 9.94
N THR A 129 -15.87 -26.45 10.84
CA THR A 129 -16.29 -27.84 10.62
C THR A 129 -17.23 -28.00 9.42
N LEU A 130 -18.17 -27.06 9.23
CA LEU A 130 -19.18 -27.13 8.16
C LEU A 130 -18.56 -27.09 6.75
N SER A 131 -17.49 -26.29 6.58
CA SER A 131 -16.78 -26.14 5.30
C SER A 131 -15.50 -26.98 5.22
N ASN A 132 -15.09 -27.61 6.33
CA ASN A 132 -13.83 -28.35 6.49
C ASN A 132 -12.60 -27.52 6.05
N ASN A 133 -12.62 -26.22 6.35
CA ASN A 133 -11.59 -25.25 5.99
C ASN A 133 -11.13 -24.45 7.20
N TYR A 134 -9.89 -23.99 7.19
CA TYR A 134 -9.45 -22.91 8.05
C TYR A 134 -9.89 -21.57 7.45
N VAL A 135 -10.54 -20.74 8.26
CA VAL A 135 -10.99 -19.40 7.89
C VAL A 135 -10.36 -18.42 8.87
N VAL A 136 -9.33 -17.71 8.41
CA VAL A 136 -8.48 -16.85 9.24
C VAL A 136 -8.73 -15.38 8.88
N PRO A 137 -9.64 -14.69 9.59
CA PRO A 137 -9.84 -13.25 9.45
C PRO A 137 -8.78 -12.50 10.26
N VAL A 138 -8.07 -11.58 9.61
CA VAL A 138 -7.06 -10.73 10.25
C VAL A 138 -7.32 -9.27 9.88
N ALA A 139 -7.36 -8.39 10.87
CA ALA A 139 -7.45 -6.94 10.64
C ALA A 139 -6.15 -6.43 10.02
N TYR A 140 -6.30 -5.58 9.01
CA TYR A 140 -5.22 -4.83 8.36
C TYR A 140 -5.46 -3.34 8.62
N ASP A 141 -4.82 -2.84 9.68
CA ASP A 141 -4.84 -1.47 10.17
C ASP A 141 -3.59 -0.67 9.75
N ARG A 142 -2.78 -1.26 8.86
CA ARG A 142 -1.49 -0.70 8.43
C ARG A 142 -1.57 0.06 7.11
N PHE A 143 -2.77 0.36 6.61
CA PHE A 143 -2.96 1.18 5.42
C PHE A 143 -2.86 2.67 5.73
N ILE A 144 -1.73 3.06 6.31
CA ILE A 144 -1.45 4.42 6.76
C ILE A 144 -0.21 4.95 6.03
N GLN A 145 -0.16 6.26 5.85
CA GLN A 145 1.08 6.91 5.40
C GLN A 145 2.11 6.87 6.50
N THR A 146 3.32 6.51 6.11
CA THR A 146 4.50 6.53 6.97
C THR A 146 5.65 7.13 6.17
N ASP A 147 6.66 7.67 6.85
CA ASP A 147 7.83 8.18 6.14
C ASP A 147 8.62 7.00 5.54
N GLY A 148 8.91 7.10 4.24
CA GLY A 148 9.86 6.23 3.54
C GLY A 148 11.20 6.92 3.36
N LYS A 149 11.72 6.88 2.13
CA LYS A 149 12.91 7.67 1.74
C LYS A 149 12.63 9.17 1.81
N TYR A 150 11.41 9.58 1.45
CA TYR A 150 11.02 10.99 1.45
C TYR A 150 10.13 11.30 2.66
N LYS A 151 10.36 12.43 3.32
CA LYS A 151 9.49 12.92 4.40
C LYS A 151 8.12 13.36 3.87
N PHE A 152 7.05 13.11 4.61
CA PHE A 152 5.71 13.49 4.20
C PHE A 152 5.54 15.01 3.97
N SER A 153 6.15 15.84 4.82
CA SER A 153 6.04 17.29 4.73
C SER A 153 7.29 18.00 5.26
N GLY A 154 7.35 19.31 4.98
CA GLY A 154 8.38 20.22 5.48
C GLY A 154 9.63 20.31 4.60
N PRO A 155 10.62 21.14 5.00
CA PRO A 155 11.79 21.46 4.19
C PRO A 155 12.62 20.25 3.76
N GLU A 156 12.67 19.21 4.58
CA GLU A 156 13.39 17.97 4.28
C GLU A 156 12.84 17.25 3.04
N LEU A 157 11.53 17.30 2.81
CA LEU A 157 10.95 16.75 1.59
C LEU A 157 11.57 17.42 0.35
N LEU A 158 11.66 18.74 0.35
CA LEU A 158 12.23 19.51 -0.76
C LEU A 158 13.73 19.21 -0.97
N ARG A 159 14.50 19.02 0.10
CA ARG A 159 15.91 18.60 0.04
C ARG A 159 16.08 17.20 -0.55
N GLN A 160 15.17 16.29 -0.18
CA GLN A 160 15.23 14.89 -0.59
C GLN A 160 14.73 14.65 -2.02
N LEU A 161 13.90 15.55 -2.58
CA LEU A 161 13.37 15.41 -3.93
C LEU A 161 14.49 15.19 -4.97
N PRO A 162 14.29 14.26 -5.94
CA PRO A 162 15.20 14.12 -7.08
C PRO A 162 15.39 15.44 -7.84
N SER A 163 16.52 15.61 -8.53
CA SER A 163 16.81 16.83 -9.29
C SER A 163 15.79 17.09 -10.38
N GLU A 164 15.35 16.05 -11.07
CA GLU A 164 14.32 16.13 -12.12
C GLU A 164 12.98 16.61 -11.56
N ALA A 165 12.61 16.11 -10.37
CA ALA A 165 11.40 16.54 -9.66
C ALA A 165 11.49 18.02 -9.24
N PHE A 166 12.66 18.46 -8.77
CA PHE A 166 12.87 19.87 -8.44
C PHE A 166 12.84 20.79 -9.66
N GLU A 167 13.34 20.36 -10.82
CA GLU A 167 13.21 21.12 -12.07
C GLU A 167 11.74 21.26 -12.51
N ILE A 168 10.90 20.24 -12.26
CA ILE A 168 9.45 20.36 -12.48
C ILE A 168 8.84 21.39 -11.54
N VAL A 169 9.22 21.39 -10.24
CA VAL A 169 8.78 22.42 -9.28
C VAL A 169 9.16 23.83 -9.76
N LYS A 170 10.40 24.03 -10.21
CA LYS A 170 10.86 25.31 -10.78
C LYS A 170 10.02 25.71 -12.00
N SER A 171 9.82 24.79 -12.93
CA SER A 171 8.98 25.00 -14.11
C SER A 171 7.57 25.43 -13.73
N GLN A 172 6.91 24.71 -12.81
CA GLN A 172 5.56 25.06 -12.34
C GLN A 172 5.51 26.44 -11.68
N LEU A 173 6.50 26.78 -10.83
CA LEU A 173 6.59 28.12 -10.24
C LEU A 173 6.68 29.22 -11.29
N THR A 174 7.40 29.03 -12.41
CA THR A 174 7.49 30.07 -13.46
C THR A 174 6.14 30.44 -14.08
N PHE A 175 5.16 29.54 -14.06
CA PHE A 175 3.84 29.80 -14.61
C PHE A 175 2.96 30.63 -13.69
N VAL A 176 3.08 30.45 -12.37
CA VAL A 176 2.12 30.98 -11.40
C VAL A 176 2.69 31.98 -10.40
N ILE A 177 4.01 32.13 -10.30
CA ILE A 177 4.62 32.99 -9.29
C ILE A 177 4.24 34.46 -9.48
N GLY A 178 3.76 35.09 -8.40
CA GLY A 178 3.47 36.52 -8.35
C GLY A 178 4.71 37.37 -8.06
N VAL A 179 4.61 38.67 -8.33
CA VAL A 179 5.70 39.65 -8.09
C VAL A 179 6.19 39.63 -6.63
N ALA A 180 5.27 39.55 -5.66
CA ALA A 180 5.61 39.57 -4.24
C ALA A 180 6.43 38.36 -3.81
N ASP A 181 6.05 37.15 -4.23
CA ASP A 181 6.78 35.93 -3.90
C ASP A 181 8.11 35.87 -4.68
N TYR A 182 8.13 36.35 -5.92
CA TYR A 182 9.37 36.46 -6.69
C TYR A 182 10.40 37.35 -6.02
N LEU A 183 9.99 38.52 -5.52
CA LEU A 183 10.87 39.46 -4.81
C LEU A 183 11.35 38.91 -3.46
N LYS A 184 10.61 37.99 -2.82
CA LYS A 184 11.12 37.28 -1.64
C LYS A 184 12.27 36.35 -1.99
N LEU A 185 12.16 35.64 -3.10
CA LEU A 185 13.23 34.77 -3.60
C LEU A 185 14.43 35.57 -4.10
N PHE A 186 14.18 36.68 -4.79
CA PHE A 186 15.22 37.52 -5.41
C PHE A 186 15.02 39.02 -5.07
N PRO A 187 15.41 39.46 -3.86
CA PRO A 187 15.19 40.85 -3.41
C PRO A 187 15.87 41.91 -4.28
N THR A 188 17.00 41.55 -4.90
CA THR A 188 17.80 42.44 -5.76
C THR A 188 17.52 42.24 -7.25
N ALA A 189 16.37 41.66 -7.61
CA ALA A 189 16.03 41.42 -9.01
C ALA A 189 15.86 42.73 -9.80
N PRO A 190 16.50 42.88 -10.98
CA PRO A 190 16.41 44.08 -11.79
C PRO A 190 15.01 44.24 -12.40
N ASP A 191 14.68 45.46 -12.82
CA ASP A 191 13.37 45.79 -13.39
C ASP A 191 13.04 45.02 -14.67
N ALA A 192 14.06 44.57 -15.43
CA ALA A 192 13.90 43.69 -16.59
C ALA A 192 13.20 42.35 -16.27
N ASN A 193 13.22 41.92 -15.00
CA ASN A 193 12.55 40.69 -14.56
C ASN A 193 11.02 40.87 -14.41
N PHE A 194 10.50 42.08 -14.62
CA PHE A 194 9.10 42.41 -14.39
C PHE A 194 8.46 43.03 -15.62
N VAL A 195 7.15 42.86 -15.74
CA VAL A 195 6.30 43.68 -16.61
C VAL A 195 5.90 44.91 -15.81
N ILE A 196 6.16 46.09 -16.37
CA ILE A 196 5.88 47.37 -15.72
C ILE A 196 4.79 48.10 -16.50
N THR A 197 3.70 48.47 -15.81
CA THR A 197 2.60 49.25 -16.38
C THR A 197 2.29 50.40 -15.43
N GLY A 198 2.33 51.64 -15.93
CA GLY A 198 2.12 52.83 -15.09
C GLY A 198 3.12 52.98 -13.94
N GLY A 199 4.36 52.49 -14.10
CA GLY A 199 5.41 52.52 -13.07
C GLY A 199 5.29 51.42 -11.99
N VAL A 200 4.30 50.53 -12.10
CA VAL A 200 4.08 49.45 -11.13
C VAL A 200 4.45 48.10 -11.75
N LYS A 201 5.13 47.25 -10.96
CA LYS A 201 5.42 45.85 -11.33
C LYS A 201 4.13 45.02 -11.25
N THR A 202 3.58 44.67 -12.40
CA THR A 202 2.28 43.98 -12.51
C THR A 202 2.43 42.46 -12.61
N ALA A 203 3.51 41.96 -13.22
CA ALA A 203 3.79 40.53 -13.37
C ALA A 203 5.29 40.25 -13.50
N VAL A 204 5.69 38.98 -13.40
CA VAL A 204 7.05 38.52 -13.72
C VAL A 204 7.18 38.38 -15.25
N SER A 205 8.20 39.01 -15.84
CA SER A 205 8.47 38.98 -17.27
C SER A 205 9.01 37.61 -17.72
N ALA A 206 9.11 37.40 -19.04
CA ALA A 206 9.77 36.21 -19.58
C ALA A 206 11.24 36.10 -19.12
N ILE A 207 11.96 37.23 -19.04
CA ILE A 207 13.33 37.28 -18.53
C ILE A 207 13.37 36.87 -17.05
N GLY A 208 12.45 37.39 -16.24
CA GLY A 208 12.34 37.03 -14.83
C GLY A 208 12.05 35.55 -14.61
N LYS A 209 11.18 34.96 -15.44
CA LYS A 209 10.86 33.52 -15.42
C LYS A 209 12.06 32.64 -15.77
N THR A 210 12.81 33.01 -16.81
CA THR A 210 14.08 32.33 -17.15
C THR A 210 15.08 32.45 -16.00
N TYR A 211 15.24 33.64 -15.42
CA TYR A 211 16.12 33.85 -14.28
C TYR A 211 15.74 32.98 -13.07
N LEU A 212 14.46 32.83 -12.76
CA LEU A 212 13.99 31.93 -11.71
C LEU A 212 14.37 30.48 -12.02
N ARG A 213 14.11 30.01 -13.24
CA ARG A 213 14.46 28.65 -13.64
C ARG A 213 15.97 28.42 -13.59
N ASP A 214 16.78 29.42 -13.85
CA ASP A 214 18.23 29.21 -13.93
C ASP A 214 18.92 29.36 -12.56
N ASN A 215 18.34 30.14 -11.63
CA ASN A 215 18.99 30.51 -10.37
C ASN A 215 18.26 30.04 -9.09
N LEU A 216 17.03 29.53 -9.18
CA LEU A 216 16.32 29.04 -8.00
C LEU A 216 16.96 27.73 -7.49
N THR A 217 17.55 27.81 -6.30
CA THR A 217 18.07 26.66 -5.57
C THR A 217 17.07 26.17 -4.52
N ARG A 218 17.22 24.92 -4.06
CA ARG A 218 16.40 24.36 -2.97
C ARG A 218 16.51 25.20 -1.70
N GLU A 219 17.74 25.54 -1.30
CA GLU A 219 17.97 26.31 -0.07
C GLU A 219 17.43 27.74 -0.15
N LEU A 220 17.47 28.37 -1.34
CA LEU A 220 16.83 29.67 -1.52
C LEU A 220 15.31 29.59 -1.35
N LEU A 221 14.70 28.56 -1.95
CA LEU A 221 13.28 28.31 -1.82
C LEU A 221 12.90 28.05 -0.35
N ILE A 222 13.66 27.21 0.35
CA ILE A 222 13.45 26.87 1.77
C ILE A 222 13.58 28.11 2.67
N SER A 223 14.65 28.89 2.48
CA SER A 223 14.98 29.97 3.41
C SER A 223 14.08 31.20 3.24
N ASN A 224 13.66 31.49 2.00
CA ASN A 224 13.05 32.79 1.68
C ASN A 224 11.61 32.69 1.15
N GLY A 225 11.22 31.55 0.55
CA GLY A 225 9.95 31.42 -0.15
C GLY A 225 8.96 30.45 0.48
N LEU A 226 9.45 29.35 1.04
CA LEU A 226 8.65 28.21 1.43
C LEU A 226 7.80 28.53 2.66
N LYS A 227 6.47 28.41 2.50
CA LYS A 227 5.53 28.40 3.62
C LYS A 227 5.21 26.98 4.05
N GLU A 228 4.87 26.12 3.09
CA GLU A 228 4.52 24.72 3.33
C GLU A 228 4.85 23.88 2.10
N ILE A 229 5.27 22.64 2.32
CA ILE A 229 5.34 21.60 1.30
C ILE A 229 4.90 20.28 1.91
N LYS A 230 4.07 19.53 1.19
CA LYS A 230 3.64 18.18 1.57
C LYS A 230 3.50 17.30 0.33
N LYS A 231 3.58 15.99 0.54
CA LYS A 231 3.22 15.00 -0.48
C LYS A 231 1.73 15.05 -0.75
N HIS A 232 1.37 14.87 -2.01
CA HIS A 232 0.01 14.60 -2.44
C HIS A 232 0.09 13.50 -3.50
N GLY A 233 -0.72 12.45 -3.38
CA GLY A 233 -0.39 11.21 -4.07
C GLY A 233 -1.40 10.09 -3.91
N ALA A 234 -0.97 8.89 -4.30
CA ALA A 234 -1.68 7.64 -4.09
C ALA A 234 -0.81 6.69 -3.27
N LEU A 235 -1.40 6.12 -2.22
CA LEU A 235 -0.83 5.05 -1.40
C LEU A 235 -1.34 3.71 -1.89
N THR A 236 -0.44 2.77 -2.12
CA THR A 236 -0.75 1.40 -2.54
C THR A 236 -0.23 0.43 -1.49
N ALA A 237 -1.08 -0.49 -1.04
CA ALA A 237 -0.68 -1.63 -0.22
C ALA A 237 -0.83 -2.92 -1.01
N LEU A 238 0.27 -3.66 -1.15
CA LEU A 238 0.27 -5.03 -1.62
C LEU A 238 0.19 -5.95 -0.40
N ILE A 239 -0.97 -6.56 -0.21
CA ILE A 239 -1.26 -7.53 0.85
C ILE A 239 -0.99 -8.93 0.30
N ILE A 240 -0.06 -9.64 0.93
CA ILE A 240 0.35 -10.99 0.55
C ILE A 240 -0.05 -11.93 1.68
N VAL A 241 -0.77 -12.99 1.32
CA VAL A 241 -1.11 -14.09 2.23
C VAL A 241 -0.44 -15.34 1.70
N LYS A 242 0.29 -16.02 2.58
CA LYS A 242 1.02 -17.24 2.26
C LYS A 242 0.61 -18.34 3.23
N VAL A 243 0.22 -19.48 2.69
CA VAL A 243 -0.03 -20.70 3.46
C VAL A 243 1.13 -21.64 3.22
N THR A 244 1.66 -22.21 4.30
CA THR A 244 2.73 -23.21 4.26
C THR A 244 2.24 -24.51 4.91
N THR A 245 2.43 -25.65 4.26
CA THR A 245 2.14 -26.97 4.83
C THR A 245 3.30 -27.46 5.70
N VAL A 246 3.08 -28.51 6.50
CA VAL A 246 4.12 -29.17 7.30
C VAL A 246 5.25 -29.72 6.41
N ASP A 247 4.93 -30.14 5.19
CA ASP A 247 5.90 -30.62 4.19
C ASP A 247 6.53 -29.48 3.36
N ALA A 248 6.40 -28.23 3.83
CA ALA A 248 6.95 -27.01 3.24
C ALA A 248 6.40 -26.60 1.87
N ALA A 249 5.32 -27.22 1.37
CA ALA A 249 4.61 -26.72 0.20
C ALA A 249 3.96 -25.36 0.50
N GLN A 250 4.02 -24.43 -0.46
CA GLN A 250 3.57 -23.05 -0.26
C GLN A 250 2.59 -22.61 -1.35
N THR A 251 1.55 -21.91 -0.92
CA THR A 251 0.64 -21.19 -1.82
C THR A 251 0.54 -19.75 -1.36
N THR A 252 0.67 -18.82 -2.30
CA THR A 252 0.65 -17.37 -2.02
C THR A 252 -0.42 -16.70 -2.89
N ILE A 253 -1.21 -15.82 -2.27
CA ILE A 253 -2.14 -14.92 -2.97
C ILE A 253 -1.80 -13.49 -2.57
N SER A 254 -1.82 -12.59 -3.56
CA SER A 254 -1.66 -11.16 -3.33
C SER A 254 -2.91 -10.40 -3.74
N ASN A 255 -3.26 -9.38 -2.97
CA ASN A 255 -4.28 -8.40 -3.28
C ASN A 255 -3.68 -7.01 -3.15
N SER A 256 -4.08 -6.09 -4.02
CA SER A 256 -3.67 -4.70 -3.96
C SER A 256 -4.85 -3.82 -3.60
N ILE A 257 -4.63 -2.86 -2.71
CA ILE A 257 -5.54 -1.75 -2.44
C ILE A 257 -4.81 -0.44 -2.71
N GLU A 258 -5.53 0.56 -3.21
CA GLU A 258 -4.98 1.88 -3.52
C GLU A 258 -5.96 2.97 -3.08
N SER A 259 -5.42 4.08 -2.59
CA SER A 259 -6.19 5.25 -2.17
C SER A 259 -5.40 6.54 -2.36
N ILE A 260 -6.09 7.62 -2.74
CA ILE A 260 -5.52 8.95 -2.96
C ILE A 260 -5.52 9.71 -1.63
N TYR A 261 -4.50 10.54 -1.42
CA TYR A 261 -4.31 11.38 -0.24
C TYR A 261 -3.71 12.74 -0.58
#